data_AF-X1AKU9-F1
#
_entry.id   AF-X1AKU9-F1
#
_cell.length_a   1.000
_cell.length_b   1.000
_cell.length_c   1.000
_cell.angle_alpha   90.00
_cell.angle_beta   90.00
_cell.angle_gamma   90.00
#
_symmetry.space_group_name_H-M   'P 1'
#
loop_
_entity.id
_entity.type
_entity.pdbx_description
1 polymer ?
#
loop_
_entity_poly.entity_id
_entity_poly.type
_entity_poly.pdbx_seq_one_letter_code
_entity_poly.pdbx_strand_id
1 'polypeptide(L)'
;MNLHWGYEYVHYPHPGQIKLAHNLIDAGADLIFGHHPHVIQGYEEYDGKYIFYSLGNFQFGIRDNKYTNVDIGMAVKFCLDGSKPIIFPVQINKSNCPILLGSHEKEAVLNKLHLYSLRIKTGLYYSLFWYIAASKNFLISNYKSWFYRIQKNWYYIIKRYYGRIS
;
A
#
# COMPACT_ATOMS: atom_id res chain seq x y z
N MET A 1 0.07 -7.70 13.93
CA MET A 1 -1.05 -6.77 13.67
C MET A 1 -1.34 -6.69 12.17
N ASN A 2 -2.62 -6.68 11.81
CA ASN A 2 -3.09 -6.46 10.43
C ASN A 2 -3.66 -5.05 10.32
N LEU A 3 -3.13 -4.22 9.44
CA LEU A 3 -3.51 -2.81 9.31
C LEU A 3 -4.05 -2.50 7.91
N HIS A 4 -5.22 -1.85 7.85
CA HIS A 4 -5.81 -1.35 6.62
C HIS A 4 -5.50 0.15 6.49
N TRP A 5 -4.53 0.52 5.66
CA TRP A 5 -3.97 1.87 5.69
C TRP A 5 -3.30 2.33 4.39
N GLY A 6 -2.98 3.62 4.32
CA GLY A 6 -2.23 4.20 3.22
C GLY A 6 -3.14 4.69 2.13
N TYR A 7 -2.58 4.84 0.93
CA TYR A 7 -3.27 5.48 -0.18
C TYR A 7 -3.27 4.56 -1.38
N GLU A 8 -4.42 4.48 -2.06
CA GLU A 8 -4.60 3.65 -3.24
C GLU A 8 -3.53 3.95 -4.30
N TYR A 9 -2.90 2.89 -4.81
CA TYR A 9 -1.92 2.90 -5.89
C TYR A 9 -0.65 3.69 -5.60
N VAL A 10 -0.35 3.98 -4.34
CA VAL A 10 0.90 4.63 -3.93
C VAL A 10 1.89 3.57 -3.44
N HIS A 11 3.04 3.46 -4.11
CA HIS A 11 4.08 2.45 -3.80
C HIS A 11 4.94 2.75 -2.57
N TYR A 12 4.72 3.91 -1.92
CA TYR A 12 5.48 4.35 -0.76
C TYR A 12 4.56 4.63 0.42
N PRO A 13 4.79 4.01 1.60
CA PRO A 13 4.01 4.31 2.78
C PRO A 13 4.19 5.77 3.19
N HIS A 14 3.13 6.38 3.68
CA HIS A 14 3.16 7.75 4.21
C HIS A 14 4.04 7.80 5.46
N PRO A 15 4.79 8.90 5.70
CA PRO A 15 5.63 9.04 6.90
C PRO A 15 4.89 8.76 8.22
N GLY A 16 3.63 9.20 8.31
CA GLY A 16 2.78 8.92 9.47
C GLY A 16 2.45 7.43 9.65
N GLN A 17 2.39 6.63 8.58
CA GLN A 17 2.22 5.18 8.70
C GLN A 17 3.49 4.54 9.25
N ILE A 18 4.66 5.01 8.83
CA ILE A 18 5.94 4.50 9.33
C ILE A 18 6.08 4.79 10.82
N LYS A 19 5.83 6.05 11.22
CA LYS A 19 5.82 6.43 12.64
C LYS A 19 4.81 5.61 13.46
N LEU A 20 3.59 5.40 12.93
CA LEU A 20 2.60 4.56 13.59
C LEU A 20 3.09 3.11 13.73
N ALA A 21 3.73 2.56 12.69
CA ALA A 21 4.25 1.20 12.72
C ALA A 21 5.33 1.03 13.79
N HIS A 22 6.29 1.96 13.88
CA HIS A 22 7.32 1.96 14.92
C HIS A 22 6.70 2.04 16.32
N ASN A 23 5.76 2.97 16.54
CA ASN A 23 5.05 3.06 17.82
C ASN A 23 4.32 1.77 18.20
N LEU A 24 3.78 1.02 17.23
CA LEU A 24 3.11 -0.25 17.48
C LEU A 24 4.10 -1.37 17.83
N ILE A 25 5.28 -1.40 17.20
CA ILE A 25 6.38 -2.30 17.60
C ILE A 25 6.84 -1.95 19.02
N ASP A 26 7.10 -0.67 19.30
CA ASP A 26 7.51 -0.18 20.63
C ASP A 26 6.46 -0.52 21.72
N ALA A 27 5.18 -0.61 21.34
CA ALA A 27 4.07 -1.02 22.21
C ALA A 27 3.91 -2.55 22.33
N GLY A 28 4.79 -3.35 21.72
CA GLY A 28 4.84 -4.81 21.87
C GLY A 28 4.34 -5.62 20.67
N ALA A 29 4.12 -5.04 19.49
CA ALA A 29 3.79 -5.83 18.31
C ALA A 29 5.02 -6.59 17.77
N ASP A 30 4.88 -7.89 17.53
CA ASP A 30 5.97 -8.71 16.96
C ASP A 30 6.08 -8.67 15.43
N LEU A 31 4.99 -8.32 14.76
CA LEU A 31 4.88 -8.30 13.31
C LEU A 31 3.78 -7.33 12.90
N ILE A 32 4.05 -6.52 11.90
CA ILE A 32 3.04 -5.67 11.25
C ILE A 32 2.96 -6.04 9.78
N PHE A 33 1.74 -6.26 9.30
CA PHE A 33 1.47 -6.37 7.87
C PHE A 33 0.27 -5.50 7.49
N GLY A 34 0.48 -4.71 6.44
CA GLY A 34 -0.49 -3.79 5.90
C GLY A 34 -1.09 -4.25 4.60
N HIS A 35 -2.27 -3.72 4.32
CA HIS A 35 -2.98 -3.81 3.05
C HIS A 35 -3.79 -2.52 2.86
N HIS A 36 -4.55 -2.41 1.75
CA HIS A 36 -5.30 -1.25 1.24
C HIS A 36 -4.71 -0.57 0.00
N PRO A 37 -3.39 -0.30 -0.12
CA PRO A 37 -2.88 0.43 -1.28
C PRO A 37 -3.10 -0.26 -2.64
N HIS A 38 -3.52 -1.52 -2.66
CA HIS A 38 -3.72 -2.35 -3.86
C HIS A 38 -2.46 -2.54 -4.72
N VAL A 39 -1.30 -2.16 -4.18
CA VAL A 39 0.03 -2.35 -4.77
C VAL A 39 0.99 -2.76 -3.67
N ILE A 40 2.08 -3.44 -4.05
CA ILE A 40 3.16 -3.73 -3.11
C ILE A 40 3.83 -2.42 -2.66
N GLN A 41 4.19 -2.39 -1.39
CA GLN A 41 5.06 -1.36 -0.80
C GLN A 41 6.28 -2.04 -0.18
N GLY A 42 7.32 -1.24 0.11
CA GLY A 42 8.50 -1.74 0.81
C GLY A 42 8.16 -2.31 2.19
N TYR A 43 9.12 -3.06 2.73
CA TYR A 43 9.14 -3.51 4.11
C TYR A 43 10.43 -3.07 4.80
N GLU A 44 10.42 -3.06 6.12
CA GLU A 44 11.62 -2.83 6.91
C GLU A 44 11.71 -3.78 8.11
N GLU A 45 12.88 -3.77 8.74
CA GLU A 45 13.12 -4.39 10.03
C GLU A 45 13.38 -3.25 11.01
N TYR A 46 12.65 -3.22 12.10
CA TYR A 46 12.72 -2.22 13.16
C TYR A 46 12.69 -2.94 14.50
N ASP A 47 13.70 -2.70 15.33
CA ASP A 47 13.91 -3.39 16.62
C ASP A 47 13.86 -4.94 16.52
N GLY A 48 14.46 -5.50 15.47
CA GLY A 48 14.45 -6.95 15.20
C GLY A 48 13.08 -7.51 14.80
N LYS A 49 12.06 -6.66 14.59
CA LYS A 49 10.72 -7.04 14.15
C LYS A 49 10.47 -6.56 12.72
N TYR A 50 9.62 -7.28 12.00
CA TYR A 50 9.33 -6.98 10.59
C TYR A 50 8.06 -6.15 10.41
N ILE A 51 8.13 -5.17 9.50
CA ILE A 51 7.02 -4.30 9.13
C ILE A 51 6.84 -4.35 7.61
N PHE A 52 5.74 -4.93 7.15
CA PHE A 52 5.35 -4.95 5.74
C PHE A 52 4.23 -3.93 5.51
N TYR A 53 4.49 -2.85 4.78
CA TYR A 53 3.51 -1.76 4.67
C TYR A 53 2.34 -2.06 3.73
N SER A 54 2.58 -2.85 2.68
CA SER A 54 1.53 -3.39 1.82
C SER A 54 2.01 -4.64 1.10
N LEU A 55 1.26 -5.74 1.23
CA LEU A 55 1.53 -6.98 0.49
C LEU A 55 0.99 -6.96 -0.95
N GLY A 56 0.30 -5.90 -1.37
CA GLY A 56 -0.38 -5.83 -2.66
C GLY A 56 -1.64 -6.70 -2.72
N ASN A 57 -2.06 -7.06 -3.93
CA ASN A 57 -3.26 -7.87 -4.14
C ASN A 57 -2.89 -9.35 -4.27
N PHE A 58 -3.68 -10.24 -3.65
CA PHE A 58 -3.47 -11.69 -3.72
C PHE A 58 -4.49 -12.43 -4.59
N GLN A 59 -5.75 -11.99 -4.56
CA GLN A 59 -6.84 -12.59 -5.35
C GLN A 59 -7.67 -11.52 -6.08
N PHE A 60 -7.95 -10.40 -5.39
CA PHE A 60 -8.73 -9.30 -5.93
C PHE A 60 -7.81 -8.25 -6.54
N GLY A 61 -7.57 -8.32 -7.85
CA GLY A 61 -6.83 -7.32 -8.60
C GLY A 61 -7.77 -6.45 -9.43
N ILE A 62 -7.71 -5.12 -9.24
CA ILE A 62 -8.38 -4.19 -10.15
C ILE A 62 -7.57 -4.19 -11.45
N ARG A 63 -8.16 -4.67 -12.54
CA ARG A 63 -7.54 -4.61 -13.87
C ARG A 63 -7.88 -3.30 -14.54
N ASP A 64 -7.31 -2.22 -14.02
CA ASP A 64 -7.35 -0.92 -14.68
C ASP A 64 -5.95 -0.60 -15.20
N ASN A 65 -5.81 -0.51 -16.51
CA ASN A 65 -4.53 -0.21 -17.19
C ASN A 65 -3.95 1.16 -16.81
N LYS A 66 -4.70 1.98 -16.07
CA LYS A 66 -4.22 3.25 -15.51
C LYS A 66 -3.21 3.07 -14.39
N TYR A 67 -3.20 1.93 -13.71
CA TYR A 67 -2.35 1.69 -12.55
C TYR A 67 -1.39 0.52 -12.80
N THR A 68 -0.12 0.71 -12.45
CA THR A 68 0.92 -0.29 -12.67
C THR A 68 1.01 -1.26 -11.50
N ASN A 69 1.29 -2.53 -11.78
CA ASN A 69 1.58 -3.57 -10.79
C ASN A 69 0.45 -3.83 -9.76
N VAL A 70 -0.81 -3.51 -10.11
CA VAL A 70 -2.00 -3.81 -9.30
C VAL A 70 -2.40 -5.29 -9.32
N ASP A 71 -1.83 -6.05 -10.24
CA ASP A 71 -1.92 -7.50 -10.32
C ASP A 71 -0.78 -8.21 -9.56
N ILE A 72 0.13 -7.47 -8.93
CA ILE A 72 1.24 -8.03 -8.16
C ILE A 72 0.91 -8.05 -6.67
N GLY A 73 1.28 -9.16 -6.02
CA GLY A 73 1.21 -9.33 -4.58
C GLY A 73 2.39 -10.12 -4.03
N MET A 74 2.37 -10.34 -2.72
CA MET A 74 3.38 -11.11 -2.01
C MET A 74 2.71 -12.08 -1.04
N ALA A 75 3.09 -13.35 -1.15
CA ALA A 75 2.99 -14.29 -0.02
C ALA A 75 4.30 -14.23 0.76
N VAL A 76 4.23 -14.18 2.08
CA VAL A 76 5.42 -14.05 2.93
C VAL A 76 5.41 -15.12 4.00
N LYS A 77 6.48 -15.89 4.07
CA LYS A 77 6.73 -16.84 5.15
C LYS A 77 7.59 -16.17 6.21
N PHE A 78 7.06 -16.10 7.43
CA PHE A 78 7.74 -15.57 8.60
C PHE A 78 8.14 -16.70 9.54
N CYS A 79 9.26 -16.51 10.22
CA CYS A 79 9.66 -17.35 11.34
C CYS A 79 9.57 -16.52 12.63
N LEU A 80 9.00 -17.10 13.68
CA LEU A 80 8.84 -16.41 14.97
C LEU A 80 10.16 -16.30 15.75
N ASP A 81 11.21 -16.97 15.29
CA ASP A 81 12.58 -16.91 15.83
C ASP A 81 13.36 -15.65 15.39
N GLY A 82 12.72 -14.74 14.64
CA GLY A 82 13.34 -13.52 14.12
C GLY A 82 14.13 -13.74 12.83
N SER A 83 14.12 -14.95 12.25
CA SER A 83 14.77 -15.20 10.96
C SER A 83 14.15 -14.34 9.86
N LYS A 84 15.00 -13.96 8.91
CA LYS A 84 14.60 -13.14 7.76
C LYS A 84 13.43 -13.78 7.01
N PRO A 85 12.35 -13.03 6.72
CA PRO A 85 11.20 -13.57 6.02
C PRO A 85 11.54 -13.97 4.59
N ILE A 86 10.90 -15.04 4.13
CA ILE A 86 10.99 -15.50 2.74
C ILE A 86 9.79 -14.93 1.98
N ILE A 87 10.07 -14.18 0.93
CA ILE A 87 9.07 -13.47 0.13
C ILE A 87 8.86 -14.22 -1.18
N PHE A 88 7.59 -14.51 -1.48
CA PHE A 88 7.13 -15.15 -2.72
C PHE A 88 6.29 -14.14 -3.50
N PRO A 89 6.87 -13.44 -4.47
CA PRO A 89 6.12 -12.62 -5.41
C PRO A 89 5.11 -13.47 -6.18
N VAL A 90 3.87 -12.97 -6.25
CA VAL A 90 2.79 -13.57 -7.03
C VAL A 90 2.22 -12.56 -8.00
N GLN A 91 1.68 -13.05 -9.11
CA GLN A 91 0.88 -12.26 -10.04
C GLN A 91 -0.51 -12.86 -10.13
N ILE A 92 -1.53 -12.01 -10.16
CA ILE A 92 -2.92 -12.42 -10.35
C ILE A 92 -3.16 -12.59 -11.85
N ASN A 93 -3.43 -13.82 -12.27
CA ASN A 93 -3.71 -14.12 -13.67
C ASN A 93 -5.13 -13.65 -14.09
N LYS A 94 -5.48 -13.89 -15.36
CA LYS A 94 -6.78 -13.50 -15.93
C LYS A 94 -8.01 -14.16 -15.28
N SER A 95 -7.83 -15.22 -14.51
CA SER A 95 -8.88 -15.93 -13.79
C SER A 95 -8.94 -15.55 -12.30
N ASN A 96 -8.22 -14.49 -11.89
CA ASN A 96 -8.09 -14.07 -10.48
C ASN A 96 -7.39 -15.10 -9.59
N CYS A 97 -6.51 -15.93 -10.17
CA CYS A 97 -5.69 -16.87 -9.42
C CYS A 97 -4.28 -16.30 -9.25
N PRO A 98 -3.72 -16.29 -8.01
CA PRO A 98 -2.32 -15.99 -7.81
C PRO A 98 -1.47 -17.11 -8.42
N ILE A 99 -0.53 -16.72 -9.28
CA ILE A 99 0.48 -17.60 -9.85
C ILE A 99 1.86 -17.12 -9.42
N LEU A 100 2.78 -18.07 -9.24
CA LEU A 100 4.18 -17.75 -9.04
C LEU A 100 4.76 -17.14 -10.32
N LEU A 101 5.59 -16.11 -10.14
CA LEU A 101 6.30 -15.47 -11.24
C LEU A 101 7.47 -16.34 -11.73
N GLY A 102 7.76 -16.26 -13.04
CA GLY A 102 8.99 -16.79 -13.62
C GLY A 102 10.23 -16.09 -13.06
N SER A 103 11.41 -16.68 -13.23
CA SER A 103 12.65 -16.21 -12.60
C SER A 103 12.94 -14.73 -12.88
N HIS A 104 12.77 -14.29 -14.12
CA HIS A 104 13.05 -12.91 -14.54
C HIS A 104 12.03 -11.91 -13.98
N GLU A 105 10.73 -12.19 -14.08
CA GLU A 105 9.68 -11.33 -13.53
C GLU A 105 9.75 -11.26 -12.00
N LYS A 106 10.03 -12.40 -11.36
CA LYS A 106 10.26 -12.49 -9.92
C LYS A 106 11.39 -11.56 -9.50
N GLU A 107 12.52 -11.61 -10.19
CA GLU A 107 13.67 -10.75 -9.90
C GLU A 107 13.33 -9.26 -10.08
N ALA A 108 12.62 -8.91 -11.15
CA ALA A 108 12.16 -7.54 -11.37
C ALA A 108 11.27 -7.01 -10.23
N VAL A 109 10.35 -7.85 -9.71
CA VAL A 109 9.51 -7.49 -8.56
C VAL A 109 10.33 -7.36 -7.27
N LEU A 110 11.27 -8.27 -7.03
CA LEU A 110 12.13 -8.22 -5.85
C LEU A 110 13.06 -6.99 -5.87
N ASN A 111 13.57 -6.60 -7.04
CA ASN A 111 14.37 -5.38 -7.20
C ASN A 111 13.55 -4.13 -6.92
N LYS A 112 12.30 -4.06 -7.40
CA LYS A 112 11.38 -2.96 -7.04
C LYS A 112 11.13 -2.92 -5.54
N LEU A 113 10.82 -4.06 -4.94
CA LEU A 113 10.59 -4.18 -3.50
C LEU A 113 11.82 -3.70 -2.70
N HIS A 114 13.02 -4.12 -3.11
CA HIS A 114 14.27 -3.68 -2.50
C HIS A 114 14.44 -2.15 -2.57
N LEU A 115 14.17 -1.54 -3.73
CA LEU A 115 14.22 -0.08 -3.90
C LEU A 115 13.17 0.65 -3.05
N TYR A 116 12.00 0.07 -2.82
CA TYR A 116 10.99 0.63 -1.92
C TYR A 116 11.46 0.53 -0.46
N SER A 117 11.95 -0.63 -0.04
CA SER A 117 12.52 -0.88 1.29
C SER A 117 13.71 0.02 1.61
N LEU A 118 14.63 0.23 0.66
CA LEU A 118 15.78 1.12 0.84
C LEU A 118 15.35 2.55 1.16
N ARG A 119 14.30 3.07 0.49
CA ARG A 119 13.79 4.42 0.72
C ARG A 119 13.15 4.60 2.10
N ILE A 120 12.55 3.54 2.63
CA ILE A 120 12.05 3.52 4.01
C ILE A 120 13.25 3.58 4.97
N LYS A 121 14.22 2.67 4.83
CA LYS A 121 15.39 2.59 5.73
C LYS A 121 16.25 3.86 5.73
N THR A 122 16.36 4.55 4.60
CA THR A 122 17.18 5.76 4.47
C THR A 122 16.48 7.04 4.95
N GLY A 123 15.21 6.97 5.37
CA GLY A 123 14.47 8.16 5.83
C GLY A 123 14.04 9.12 4.71
N LEU A 124 14.29 8.79 3.44
CA LEU A 124 14.00 9.64 2.28
C LEU A 124 12.49 9.96 2.10
N TYR A 125 11.61 9.20 2.76
CA TYR A 125 10.17 9.41 2.74
C TYR A 125 9.71 10.69 3.47
N TYR A 126 10.49 11.25 4.40
CA TYR A 126 10.17 12.53 5.05
C TYR A 126 10.41 13.75 4.15
N SER A 127 11.01 13.56 2.98
CA SER A 127 11.35 14.64 2.07
C SER A 127 10.20 14.98 1.10
N LEU A 128 10.40 16.05 0.32
CA LEU A 128 9.56 16.41 -0.82
C LEU A 128 9.36 15.23 -1.80
N PHE A 129 10.26 14.25 -1.80
CA PHE A 129 10.14 13.04 -2.62
C PHE A 129 8.82 12.32 -2.43
N TRP A 130 8.37 12.08 -1.18
CA TRP A 130 7.13 11.32 -0.98
C TRP A 130 5.95 12.09 -1.58
N TYR A 131 5.89 13.39 -1.36
CA TYR A 131 4.86 14.23 -1.96
C TYR A 131 4.94 14.20 -3.48
N ILE A 132 6.12 14.29 -4.10
CA ILE A 132 6.26 14.20 -5.56
C ILE A 132 5.84 12.82 -6.07
N ALA A 133 6.34 11.75 -5.47
CA ALA A 133 6.10 10.37 -5.89
C ALA A 133 4.65 9.92 -5.66
N ALA A 134 4.01 10.40 -4.59
CA ALA A 134 2.64 10.07 -4.25
C ALA A 134 1.61 11.03 -4.86
N SER A 135 1.98 12.31 -5.10
CA SER A 135 1.05 13.39 -5.47
C SER A 135 0.14 13.02 -6.63
N LYS A 136 0.68 12.44 -7.70
CA LYS A 136 -0.13 12.10 -8.87
C LYS A 136 -1.27 11.14 -8.52
N ASN A 137 -0.97 9.99 -7.91
CA ASN A 137 -1.99 9.00 -7.59
C ASN A 137 -2.87 9.46 -6.43
N PHE A 138 -2.27 10.06 -5.40
CA PHE A 138 -2.99 10.61 -4.25
C PHE A 138 -4.00 11.69 -4.66
N LEU A 139 -3.59 12.69 -5.45
CA LEU A 139 -4.47 13.78 -5.88
C LEU A 139 -5.55 13.28 -6.85
N ILE A 140 -5.20 12.42 -7.82
CA ILE A 140 -6.17 11.88 -8.78
C ILE A 140 -7.23 11.04 -8.07
N SER A 141 -6.84 10.15 -7.15
CA SER A 141 -7.79 9.31 -6.42
C SER A 141 -8.71 10.14 -5.53
N ASN A 142 -8.16 11.10 -4.78
CA ASN A 142 -8.97 11.99 -3.95
C ASN A 142 -9.91 12.87 -4.77
N TYR A 143 -9.45 13.46 -5.87
CA TYR A 143 -10.27 14.28 -6.76
C TYR A 143 -11.43 13.48 -7.36
N LYS A 144 -11.18 12.27 -7.87
CA LYS A 144 -12.23 11.39 -8.40
C LYS A 144 -13.25 11.00 -7.34
N SER A 145 -12.79 10.62 -6.15
CA SER A 145 -13.66 10.26 -5.02
C SER A 145 -14.53 11.44 -4.60
N TRP A 146 -13.93 12.63 -4.48
CA TRP A 146 -14.64 13.87 -4.16
C TRP A 146 -15.70 14.20 -5.21
N PHE A 147 -15.33 14.18 -6.49
CA PHE A 147 -16.25 14.47 -7.60
C PHE A 147 -17.43 13.49 -7.63
N TYR A 148 -17.16 12.19 -7.46
CA TYR A 148 -18.19 11.15 -7.37
C TYR A 148 -19.14 11.38 -6.20
N ARG A 149 -18.60 11.68 -5.00
CA ARG A 149 -19.40 11.95 -3.80
C ARG A 149 -20.28 13.18 -3.99
N ILE A 150 -19.77 14.23 -4.63
CA ILE A 150 -20.55 15.43 -4.97
C ILE A 150 -21.64 15.09 -5.97
N GLN A 151 -21.32 14.44 -7.09
CA GLN A 151 -22.34 14.10 -8.10
C GLN A 151 -23.46 13.23 -7.54
N LYS A 152 -23.15 12.22 -6.73
CA LYS A 152 -24.16 11.32 -6.16
C LYS A 152 -24.96 11.93 -5.01
N ASN A 153 -24.35 12.80 -4.21
CA ASN A 153 -24.99 13.38 -3.02
C ASN A 153 -25.35 14.86 -3.19
N TRP A 154 -25.29 15.40 -4.42
CA TRP A 154 -25.56 16.80 -4.72
C TRP A 154 -26.87 17.27 -4.10
N TYR A 155 -27.93 16.47 -4.26
CA TYR A 155 -29.25 16.72 -3.65
C TYR A 155 -29.19 16.82 -2.12
N TYR A 156 -28.48 15.91 -1.44
CA TYR A 156 -28.35 15.91 0.02
C TYR A 156 -27.45 17.03 0.55
N ILE A 157 -26.39 17.39 -0.20
CA ILE A 157 -25.50 18.50 0.13
C ILE A 157 -26.29 19.82 0.02
N ILE A 158 -27.04 20.04 -1.06
CA ILE A 158 -27.90 21.22 -1.19
C ILE A 158 -28.97 21.25 -0.11
N LYS A 159 -29.67 20.14 0.16
CA LYS A 159 -30.71 20.12 1.19
C LYS A 159 -30.16 20.36 2.60
N ARG A 160 -28.93 19.92 2.90
CA ARG A 160 -28.28 20.14 4.20
C ARG A 160 -27.75 21.57 4.40
N TYR A 161 -27.27 22.22 3.33
CA TYR A 161 -26.71 23.57 3.41
C TYR A 161 -27.71 24.69 3.04
N TYR A 162 -28.71 24.40 2.22
CA TYR A 162 -29.71 25.35 1.71
C TYR A 162 -31.16 24.99 2.05
N GLY A 163 -31.44 23.79 2.56
CA GLY A 163 -32.80 23.37 2.97
C GLY A 163 -33.31 23.97 4.29
N ARG A 164 -32.76 25.12 4.70
CA ARG A 164 -33.26 25.94 5.82
C ARG A 164 -33.80 27.29 5.34
N ILE A 165 -34.09 27.43 4.05
CA ILE A 165 -34.82 28.58 3.51
C ILE A 165 -36.10 28.05 2.87
N SER A 166 -37.22 28.56 3.42
CA SER A 166 -38.65 28.26 3.20
C SER A 166 -39.13 26.86 3.56
#